data_AF-A0A2W1B7I2-F1
#
_entry.id   AF-A0A2W1B7I2-F1
#
_cell.length_a   1.000
_cell.length_b   1.000
_cell.length_c   1.000
_cell.angle_alpha   90.00
_cell.angle_beta   90.00
_cell.angle_gamma   90.00
#
_symmetry.space_group_name_H-M   'P 1'
#
loop_
_entity.id
_entity.type
_entity.pdbx_description
1 polymer ?
#
loop_
_entity_poly.entity_id
_entity_poly.type
_entity_poly.pdbx_seq_one_letter_code
_entity_poly.pdbx_strand_id
1 'polypeptide(L)'
;MALTLPLLGCEEEASPLPDLNATVEARLSAIDIQATVQAKVKEAIEALPTPTPIPTPTFVPVPTVTPTPTPTPTPTLTPTPTPTPTPTPTPTPTPHPVKLPKPGQMMAARTNAGSQECLPIHSENAFCIEILAFDVDESHLSKIREALDWGTRHYTVSTNELTTRHGVQDYIGIALWNYETVDIQALAEEFCLFRYDLSNQTHGECIATIMNRLDHPRMKTSNGAARASGANPDVHSGFEIQSSYPRWTVFIGETTQPARRDFRLTMVHEYFHSYQGAHYLERLVSGERPPLWLIEGSATYASYIVGTDAGWIDWEEVMVSQLDRLKDARQNYPDMALGNEDWINDGLSKSLHSYPMGLWATAFAASISKNETIMKDFWDDLKNHEWEESFLRNVGVSTEEFYSMFDEFLIEQIEAGVPGEPLPQTTVDFLESLSPEKAG
;
A
#
# COMPACT_ATOMS: atom_id res chain seq x y z
N MET A 1 63.40 45.07 -7.13
CA MET A 1 62.70 44.44 -8.26
C MET A 1 61.22 44.57 -7.95
N ALA A 2 60.51 45.31 -8.78
CA ALA A 2 59.13 45.72 -8.55
C ALA A 2 58.16 44.54 -8.57
N LEU A 3 57.14 44.59 -7.71
CA LEU A 3 55.74 44.31 -8.05
C LEU A 3 54.85 44.64 -6.84
N THR A 4 54.32 45.84 -6.87
CA THR A 4 53.12 46.27 -6.15
C THR A 4 51.90 45.53 -6.72
N LEU A 5 51.14 44.83 -5.88
CA LEU A 5 49.75 44.44 -6.17
C LEU A 5 48.80 45.16 -5.19
N PRO A 6 47.62 45.59 -5.65
CA PRO A 6 46.75 46.51 -4.93
C PRO A 6 45.78 45.79 -3.98
N LEU A 7 45.38 46.49 -2.91
CA LEU A 7 44.17 46.19 -2.16
C LEU A 7 42.96 46.32 -3.10
N LEU A 8 42.23 45.22 -3.31
CA LEU A 8 40.84 45.25 -3.75
C LEU A 8 39.97 45.03 -2.52
N GLY A 9 39.24 46.06 -2.11
CA GLY A 9 38.09 45.91 -1.24
C GLY A 9 36.93 45.31 -2.03
N CYS A 10 36.34 44.25 -1.52
CA CYS A 10 34.98 43.86 -1.85
C CYS A 10 34.10 44.41 -0.72
N GLU A 11 33.47 45.56 -0.94
CA GLU A 11 32.21 45.88 -0.29
C GLU A 11 31.15 45.02 -0.98
N GLU A 12 30.72 43.96 -0.32
CA GLU A 12 29.55 43.19 -0.73
C GLU A 12 28.33 43.96 -0.21
N GLU A 13 27.67 44.73 -1.07
CA GLU A 13 26.33 45.21 -0.79
C GLU A 13 25.41 44.00 -0.64
N ALA A 14 25.00 43.72 0.61
CA ALA A 14 23.95 42.76 0.90
C ALA A 14 22.69 43.19 0.15
N SER A 15 22.35 42.44 -0.91
CA SER A 15 21.05 42.57 -1.57
C SER A 15 19.95 42.29 -0.53
N PRO A 16 18.92 43.14 -0.41
CA PRO A 16 17.87 42.92 0.58
C PRO A 16 17.17 41.59 0.30
N LEU A 17 17.05 40.76 1.33
CA LEU A 17 16.25 39.54 1.30
C LEU A 17 14.83 39.88 0.78
N PRO A 18 14.27 39.08 -0.13
CA PRO A 18 12.92 39.33 -0.62
C PRO A 18 11.94 39.29 0.55
N ASP A 19 11.09 40.31 0.64
CA ASP A 19 10.01 40.38 1.61
C ASP A 19 9.03 39.23 1.36
N LEU A 20 9.13 38.21 2.21
CA LEU A 20 8.34 36.99 2.12
C LEU A 20 6.84 37.31 2.21
N ASN A 21 6.46 38.34 2.96
CA ASN A 21 5.06 38.75 3.11
C ASN A 21 4.53 39.44 1.86
N ALA A 22 5.33 40.28 1.20
CA ALA A 22 4.96 40.89 -0.07
C ALA A 22 4.81 39.85 -1.20
N THR A 23 5.57 38.75 -1.13
CA THR A 23 5.52 37.67 -2.12
C THR A 23 4.32 36.75 -1.89
N VAL A 24 3.89 36.54 -0.65
CA VAL A 24 2.68 35.80 -0.29
C VAL A 24 1.42 36.58 -0.65
N GLU A 25 1.35 37.88 -0.37
CA GLU A 25 0.21 38.72 -0.78
C GLU A 25 0.09 38.86 -2.31
N ALA A 26 1.21 38.95 -3.02
CA ALA A 26 1.20 38.96 -4.48
C ALA A 26 0.73 37.62 -5.08
N ARG A 27 1.06 36.48 -4.47
CA ARG A 27 0.60 35.15 -4.90
C ARG A 27 -0.88 34.88 -4.58
N LEU A 28 -1.40 35.45 -3.50
CA LEU A 28 -2.83 35.40 -3.17
C LEU A 28 -3.68 36.24 -4.14
N SER A 29 -3.13 37.31 -4.72
CA SER A 29 -3.83 38.16 -5.69
C SER A 29 -3.99 37.57 -7.10
N ALA A 30 -3.30 36.47 -7.41
CA ALA A 30 -3.30 35.85 -8.73
C ALA A 30 -4.28 34.67 -8.88
N ILE A 31 -5.05 34.34 -7.83
CA ILE A 31 -5.97 33.19 -7.83
C ILE A 31 -7.43 33.69 -7.89
N ASP A 32 -7.85 34.11 -9.08
CA ASP A 32 -9.25 34.50 -9.39
C ASP A 32 -10.25 33.30 -9.37
N ILE A 33 -9.72 32.07 -9.20
CA ILE A 33 -10.52 30.84 -9.08
C ILE A 33 -10.98 30.61 -7.63
N GLN A 34 -10.17 30.99 -6.63
CA GLN A 34 -10.44 30.70 -5.21
C GLN A 34 -11.55 31.57 -4.64
N ALA A 35 -11.65 32.84 -5.08
CA ALA A 35 -12.76 33.72 -4.67
C ALA A 35 -14.11 33.23 -5.21
N THR A 36 -14.13 32.65 -6.42
CA THR A 36 -15.34 32.14 -7.06
C THR A 36 -15.82 30.84 -6.42
N VAL A 37 -14.90 29.95 -6.04
CA VAL A 37 -15.22 28.71 -5.32
C VAL A 37 -15.73 29.01 -3.90
N GLN A 38 -15.04 29.88 -3.16
CA GLN A 38 -15.43 30.28 -1.79
C GLN A 38 -16.80 30.96 -1.74
N ALA A 39 -17.14 31.77 -2.75
CA ALA A 39 -18.45 32.42 -2.82
C ALA A 39 -19.59 31.42 -3.08
N LYS A 40 -19.38 30.40 -3.92
CA LYS A 40 -20.39 29.37 -4.23
C LYS A 40 -20.59 28.38 -3.07
N VAL A 41 -19.53 28.02 -2.36
CA VAL A 41 -19.59 27.15 -1.17
C VAL A 41 -20.42 27.81 -0.06
N LYS A 42 -20.24 29.11 0.16
CA LYS A 42 -21.01 29.84 1.18
C LYS A 42 -22.52 29.86 0.89
N GLU A 43 -22.90 30.00 -0.37
CA GLU A 43 -24.31 30.04 -0.80
C GLU A 43 -24.98 28.66 -0.69
N ALA A 44 -24.23 27.57 -0.88
CA ALA A 44 -24.71 26.20 -0.73
C ALA A 44 -24.94 25.78 0.74
N ILE A 45 -24.08 26.24 1.66
CA ILE A 45 -24.19 25.91 3.09
C ILE A 45 -25.44 26.54 3.73
N GLU A 46 -25.86 27.72 3.29
CA GLU A 46 -27.06 28.41 3.81
C GLU A 46 -28.38 27.79 3.32
N ALA A 47 -28.34 26.84 2.36
CA ALA A 47 -29.52 26.26 1.72
C ALA A 47 -29.92 24.85 2.23
N LEU A 48 -29.18 24.24 3.16
CA LEU A 48 -29.42 22.86 3.61
C LEU A 48 -30.58 22.74 4.63
N PRO A 49 -31.59 21.87 4.41
CA PRO A 49 -32.65 21.62 5.38
C PRO A 49 -32.17 20.71 6.54
N THR A 50 -32.64 20.99 7.76
CA THR A 50 -32.29 20.26 8.98
C THR A 50 -32.75 18.79 8.93
N PRO A 51 -31.90 17.81 9.25
CA PRO A 51 -32.26 16.39 9.16
C PRO A 51 -33.31 15.98 10.21
N THR A 52 -34.25 15.12 9.79
CA THR A 52 -35.34 14.60 10.61
C THR A 52 -34.94 13.23 11.19
N PRO A 53 -35.21 12.92 12.47
CA PRO A 53 -34.78 11.67 13.09
C PRO A 53 -35.47 10.42 12.51
N ILE A 54 -34.66 9.40 12.20
CA ILE A 54 -35.10 8.11 11.65
C ILE A 54 -35.48 7.14 12.79
N PRO A 55 -36.61 6.41 12.69
CA PRO A 55 -37.02 5.44 13.70
C PRO A 55 -36.24 4.12 13.64
N THR A 56 -35.96 3.56 14.82
CA THR A 56 -35.15 2.36 15.07
C THR A 56 -35.90 1.06 14.72
N PRO A 57 -35.30 0.09 14.02
CA PRO A 57 -35.95 -1.19 13.68
C PRO A 57 -35.93 -2.20 14.84
N THR A 58 -37.03 -2.95 14.97
CA THR A 58 -37.24 -4.01 15.98
C THR A 58 -36.99 -5.40 15.38
N PHE A 59 -36.17 -6.22 16.04
CA PHE A 59 -35.82 -7.58 15.59
C PHE A 59 -36.87 -8.63 15.96
N VAL A 60 -37.14 -9.56 15.02
CA VAL A 60 -38.02 -10.73 15.18
C VAL A 60 -37.16 -12.01 15.30
N PRO A 61 -37.44 -12.93 16.25
CA PRO A 61 -36.62 -14.13 16.45
C PRO A 61 -36.88 -15.24 15.41
N VAL A 62 -35.82 -15.95 15.05
CA VAL A 62 -35.77 -17.07 14.08
C VAL A 62 -36.02 -18.43 14.77
N PRO A 63 -36.79 -19.36 14.17
CA PRO A 63 -37.07 -20.67 14.77
C PRO A 63 -35.91 -21.68 14.62
N THR A 64 -35.74 -22.50 15.67
CA THR A 64 -34.77 -23.59 15.83
C THR A 64 -35.17 -24.88 15.10
N VAL A 65 -34.20 -25.56 14.48
CA VAL A 65 -34.38 -26.83 13.74
C VAL A 65 -33.92 -28.04 14.57
N THR A 66 -34.70 -29.12 14.53
CA THR A 66 -34.52 -30.37 15.28
C THR A 66 -33.60 -31.38 14.56
N PRO A 67 -32.70 -32.11 15.24
CA PRO A 67 -31.80 -33.08 14.60
C PRO A 67 -32.47 -34.41 14.22
N THR A 68 -32.04 -34.98 13.09
CA THR A 68 -32.49 -36.23 12.47
C THR A 68 -31.62 -37.43 12.91
N PRO A 69 -32.16 -38.66 13.07
CA PRO A 69 -31.44 -39.80 13.65
C PRO A 69 -30.37 -40.44 12.75
N THR A 70 -29.35 -40.95 13.43
CA THR A 70 -28.15 -41.66 12.97
C THR A 70 -28.44 -43.08 12.45
N PRO A 71 -27.88 -43.52 11.32
CA PRO A 71 -27.97 -44.91 10.88
C PRO A 71 -26.92 -45.85 11.52
N THR A 72 -27.36 -47.10 11.68
CA THR A 72 -26.80 -48.28 12.35
C THR A 72 -25.59 -48.90 11.61
N PRO A 73 -24.59 -49.49 12.32
CA PRO A 73 -23.43 -50.13 11.69
C PRO A 73 -23.74 -51.44 10.97
N THR A 74 -23.14 -51.63 9.80
CA THR A 74 -23.12 -52.87 9.00
C THR A 74 -21.88 -53.72 9.35
N PRO A 75 -21.92 -55.06 9.15
CA PRO A 75 -20.96 -55.98 9.75
C PRO A 75 -19.60 -55.99 9.05
N THR A 76 -18.59 -56.18 9.90
CA THR A 76 -17.18 -56.42 9.64
C THR A 76 -16.93 -57.64 8.76
N LEU A 77 -16.16 -57.44 7.68
CA LEU A 77 -15.53 -58.51 6.91
C LEU A 77 -14.13 -58.83 7.46
N THR A 78 -13.79 -60.10 7.33
CA THR A 78 -12.62 -60.84 7.82
C THR A 78 -11.27 -60.30 7.31
N PRO A 79 -10.18 -60.41 8.11
CA PRO A 79 -8.87 -59.89 7.74
C PRO A 79 -8.22 -60.69 6.60
N THR A 80 -7.79 -59.95 5.59
CA THR A 80 -6.90 -60.42 4.50
C THR A 80 -5.45 -60.47 5.03
N PRO A 81 -4.62 -61.45 4.63
CA PRO A 81 -3.25 -61.59 5.12
C PRO A 81 -2.41 -60.33 4.93
N THR A 82 -1.77 -59.93 6.03
CA THR A 82 -0.89 -58.78 6.14
C THR A 82 0.36 -58.97 5.29
N PRO A 83 0.66 -58.08 4.31
CA PRO A 83 1.97 -58.07 3.68
C PRO A 83 3.04 -57.65 4.69
N THR A 84 4.20 -58.28 4.55
CA THR A 84 5.41 -58.15 5.35
C THR A 84 5.81 -56.68 5.54
N PRO A 85 6.22 -56.25 6.76
CA PRO A 85 6.60 -54.87 6.99
C PRO A 85 7.78 -54.49 6.10
N THR A 86 7.52 -53.54 5.20
CA THR A 86 8.57 -52.74 4.56
C THR A 86 9.32 -52.02 5.69
N PRO A 87 10.67 -51.95 5.67
CA PRO A 87 11.42 -51.27 6.72
C PRO A 87 10.86 -49.86 6.90
N THR A 88 10.34 -49.59 8.10
CA THR A 88 9.89 -48.27 8.52
C THR A 88 11.07 -47.33 8.29
N PRO A 89 10.91 -46.24 7.51
CA PRO A 89 11.95 -45.22 7.45
C PRO A 89 12.21 -44.79 8.89
N THR A 90 13.48 -44.85 9.28
CA THR A 90 13.93 -44.35 10.57
C THR A 90 13.33 -42.95 10.74
N PRO A 91 12.63 -42.65 11.86
CA PRO A 91 12.05 -41.33 12.04
C PRO A 91 13.17 -40.32 11.84
N THR A 92 13.02 -39.46 10.83
CA THR A 92 13.82 -38.27 10.69
C THR A 92 13.78 -37.60 12.06
N PRO A 93 14.94 -37.30 12.70
CA PRO A 93 14.96 -36.73 14.02
C PRO A 93 14.02 -35.53 14.02
N THR A 94 12.98 -35.60 14.85
CA THR A 94 12.10 -34.45 15.06
C THR A 94 13.03 -33.33 15.51
N PRO A 95 13.13 -32.22 14.75
CA PRO A 95 14.01 -31.13 15.15
C PRO A 95 13.61 -30.76 16.58
N HIS A 96 14.61 -30.74 17.47
CA HIS A 96 14.41 -30.17 18.79
C HIS A 96 13.78 -28.79 18.61
N PRO A 97 12.89 -28.33 19.51
CA PRO A 97 12.33 -26.99 19.44
C PRO A 97 13.49 -25.98 19.52
N VAL A 98 13.98 -25.57 18.36
CA VAL A 98 14.90 -24.45 18.21
C VAL A 98 14.02 -23.24 18.51
N LYS A 99 14.28 -22.60 19.64
CA LYS A 99 13.74 -21.26 19.87
C LYS A 99 14.21 -20.40 18.71
N LEU A 100 13.28 -19.71 18.05
CA LEU A 100 13.62 -18.75 17.01
C LEU A 100 14.69 -17.79 17.59
N PRO A 101 15.77 -17.50 16.83
CA PRO A 101 16.79 -16.57 17.30
C PRO A 101 16.14 -15.21 17.55
N LYS A 102 16.56 -14.56 18.65
CA LYS A 102 16.13 -13.20 18.99
C LYS A 102 16.68 -12.20 17.97
N PRO A 103 16.05 -11.01 17.81
CA PRO A 103 16.51 -9.97 16.88
C PRO A 103 17.98 -9.62 17.06
N GLY A 104 18.67 -9.40 15.94
CA GLY A 104 20.11 -9.10 15.88
C GLY A 104 21.01 -10.33 15.63
N GLN A 105 20.44 -11.53 15.48
CA GLN A 105 21.14 -12.72 14.99
C GLN A 105 20.37 -13.38 13.85
N MET A 106 20.25 -12.70 12.70
CA MET A 106 19.75 -13.33 11.48
C MET A 106 20.80 -14.27 10.90
N MET A 107 20.43 -15.56 10.74
CA MET A 107 20.45 -16.28 9.45
C MET A 107 20.36 -17.81 9.55
N ALA A 108 19.54 -18.42 8.67
CA ALA A 108 20.00 -19.26 7.53
C ALA A 108 18.78 -19.86 6.78
N ALA A 109 18.61 -19.52 5.49
CA ALA A 109 18.80 -20.35 4.29
C ALA A 109 17.65 -21.33 4.01
N ARG A 110 16.75 -21.05 3.04
CA ARG A 110 16.99 -21.12 1.58
C ARG A 110 16.24 -20.03 0.79
N THR A 111 16.94 -18.96 0.45
CA THR A 111 16.51 -18.00 -0.57
C THR A 111 17.58 -17.89 -1.65
N ASN A 112 17.28 -17.23 -2.77
CA ASN A 112 18.31 -16.87 -3.76
C ASN A 112 19.41 -15.94 -3.15
N ALA A 113 19.30 -15.62 -1.86
CA ALA A 113 20.31 -15.06 -0.99
C ALA A 113 20.35 -15.82 0.34
N GLY A 114 20.71 -17.11 0.35
CA GLY A 114 21.21 -17.78 1.58
C GLY A 114 22.48 -17.14 2.20
N SER A 115 22.70 -15.85 1.95
CA SER A 115 23.74 -14.93 2.42
C SER A 115 23.21 -14.01 3.51
N GLN A 116 24.08 -13.64 4.46
CA GLN A 116 23.78 -12.67 5.54
C GLN A 116 23.58 -11.24 5.03
N GLU A 117 23.51 -11.08 3.72
CA GLU A 117 23.53 -9.82 3.00
C GLU A 117 22.13 -9.53 2.48
N CYS A 118 21.59 -8.38 2.88
CA CYS A 118 20.35 -7.84 2.36
C CYS A 118 20.46 -7.61 0.85
N LEU A 119 19.31 -7.58 0.16
CA LEU A 119 19.29 -7.21 -1.24
C LEU A 119 19.86 -5.79 -1.46
N PRO A 120 20.89 -5.64 -2.31
CA PRO A 120 21.46 -4.34 -2.61
C PRO A 120 20.51 -3.59 -3.58
N ILE A 121 19.55 -2.85 -3.03
CA ILE A 121 18.57 -2.06 -3.80
C ILE A 121 18.97 -0.59 -3.84
N HIS A 122 18.87 0.13 -2.72
CA HIS A 122 19.20 1.55 -2.60
C HIS A 122 19.95 1.81 -1.31
N SER A 123 21.15 2.40 -1.38
CA SER A 123 22.07 2.51 -0.24
C SER A 123 21.60 3.45 0.87
N GLU A 124 20.69 4.37 0.57
CA GLU A 124 20.13 5.30 1.55
C GLU A 124 18.91 4.72 2.26
N ASN A 125 18.33 3.64 1.73
CA ASN A 125 17.19 2.98 2.32
C ASN A 125 17.64 2.00 3.42
N ALA A 126 17.11 2.18 4.62
CA ALA A 126 17.49 1.38 5.78
C ALA A 126 16.88 -0.03 5.80
N PHE A 127 15.90 -0.34 4.94
CA PHE A 127 15.31 -1.67 4.91
C PHE A 127 16.30 -2.75 4.42
N CYS A 128 16.42 -3.82 5.19
CA CYS A 128 17.02 -5.08 4.78
C CYS A 128 15.95 -5.96 4.11
N ILE A 129 16.00 -6.08 2.78
CA ILE A 129 15.01 -6.88 2.04
C ILE A 129 15.58 -8.27 1.70
N GLU A 130 14.76 -9.30 1.91
CA GLU A 130 15.01 -10.68 1.47
C GLU A 130 13.83 -11.22 0.65
N ILE A 131 14.12 -11.96 -0.42
CA ILE A 131 13.10 -12.58 -1.28
C ILE A 131 13.17 -14.11 -1.19
N LEU A 132 12.10 -14.72 -0.71
CA LEU A 132 11.85 -16.16 -0.77
C LEU A 132 11.04 -16.49 -2.01
N ALA A 133 11.70 -17.12 -2.96
CA ALA A 133 11.16 -17.41 -4.28
C ALA A 133 11.04 -18.92 -4.47
N PHE A 134 9.80 -19.41 -4.62
CA PHE A 134 9.49 -20.82 -4.88
C PHE A 134 8.86 -20.94 -6.26
N ASP A 135 9.54 -21.66 -7.16
CA ASP A 135 9.14 -21.83 -8.55
C ASP A 135 9.00 -20.49 -9.31
N VAL A 136 9.85 -19.52 -8.99
CA VAL A 136 9.95 -18.23 -9.70
C VAL A 136 11.24 -18.21 -10.50
N ASP A 137 11.15 -17.95 -11.80
CA ASP A 137 12.32 -17.84 -12.66
C ASP A 137 13.05 -16.49 -12.49
N GLU A 138 14.32 -16.47 -12.92
CA GLU A 138 15.19 -15.30 -12.76
C GLU A 138 14.72 -14.08 -13.58
N SER A 139 13.99 -14.28 -14.68
CA SER A 139 13.45 -13.16 -15.48
C SER A 139 12.41 -12.39 -14.66
N HIS A 140 11.49 -13.10 -14.01
CA HIS A 140 10.53 -12.50 -13.10
C HIS A 140 11.21 -11.88 -11.87
N LEU A 141 12.19 -12.58 -11.26
CA LEU A 141 12.92 -12.05 -10.11
C LEU A 141 13.68 -10.76 -10.44
N SER A 142 14.27 -10.65 -11.63
CA SER A 142 14.98 -9.43 -12.07
C SER A 142 14.04 -8.22 -12.11
N LYS A 143 12.82 -8.37 -12.64
CA LYS A 143 11.82 -7.29 -12.69
C LYS A 143 11.31 -6.90 -11.30
N ILE A 144 11.23 -7.87 -10.39
CA ILE A 144 10.85 -7.61 -9.00
C ILE A 144 11.95 -6.82 -8.27
N ARG A 145 13.22 -7.17 -8.47
CA ARG A 145 14.35 -6.41 -7.93
C ARG A 145 14.40 -5.00 -8.50
N GLU A 146 14.13 -4.84 -9.80
CA GLU A 146 14.00 -3.53 -10.45
C GLU A 146 12.89 -2.69 -9.78
N ALA A 147 11.72 -3.30 -9.53
CA ALA A 147 10.62 -2.62 -8.85
C ALA A 147 10.98 -2.14 -7.44
N LEU A 148 11.70 -2.98 -6.69
CA LEU A 148 12.17 -2.65 -5.35
C LEU A 148 13.24 -1.55 -5.36
N ASP A 149 14.21 -1.56 -6.27
CA ASP A 149 15.18 -0.46 -6.43
C ASP A 149 14.47 0.88 -6.67
N TRP A 150 13.57 0.91 -7.65
CA TRP A 150 12.81 2.12 -7.96
C TRP A 150 11.92 2.61 -6.80
N GLY A 151 11.18 1.70 -6.16
CA GLY A 151 10.32 2.03 -5.02
C GLY A 151 11.11 2.53 -3.81
N THR A 152 12.20 1.85 -3.46
CA THR A 152 13.04 2.20 -2.30
C THR A 152 13.86 3.47 -2.49
N ARG A 153 14.14 3.86 -3.73
CA ARG A 153 14.70 5.17 -4.08
C ARG A 153 13.70 6.31 -3.89
N HIS A 154 12.46 6.13 -4.34
CA HIS A 154 11.43 7.18 -4.25
C HIS A 154 10.98 7.42 -2.82
N TYR A 155 10.80 6.34 -2.06
CA TYR A 155 10.27 6.36 -0.70
C TYR A 155 11.31 5.73 0.22
N THR A 156 12.37 6.49 0.47
CA THR A 156 13.47 6.10 1.36
C THR A 156 13.00 6.17 2.81
N VAL A 157 13.38 5.16 3.61
CA VAL A 157 13.16 5.13 5.07
C VAL A 157 14.51 5.12 5.77
N SER A 158 14.64 5.91 6.84
CA SER A 158 15.83 5.96 7.68
C SER A 158 15.75 4.98 8.87
N THR A 159 16.90 4.65 9.44
CA THR A 159 16.96 3.85 10.68
C THR A 159 16.19 4.50 11.84
N ASN A 160 16.07 5.84 11.86
CA ASN A 160 15.37 6.53 12.93
C ASN A 160 13.86 6.23 12.91
N GLU A 161 13.23 6.22 11.74
CA GLU A 161 11.80 5.84 11.60
C GLU A 161 11.58 4.38 11.99
N LEU A 162 12.56 3.51 11.76
CA LEU A 162 12.48 2.07 12.04
C LEU A 162 12.84 1.70 13.48
N THR A 163 13.36 2.64 14.27
CA THR A 163 13.82 2.37 15.63
C THR A 163 12.64 2.39 16.59
N THR A 164 12.45 1.28 17.31
CA THR A 164 11.45 1.17 18.38
C THR A 164 12.10 0.90 19.72
N ARG A 165 11.32 0.92 20.81
CA ARG A 165 11.75 0.42 22.13
C ARG A 165 12.33 -1.01 22.13
N HIS A 166 12.02 -1.82 21.12
CA HIS A 166 12.47 -3.21 21.00
C HIS A 166 13.64 -3.38 20.02
N GLY A 167 14.14 -2.29 19.44
CA GLY A 167 15.21 -2.28 18.43
C GLY A 167 14.69 -1.83 17.07
N VAL A 168 15.58 -1.90 16.08
CA VAL A 168 15.29 -1.52 14.70
C VAL A 168 14.41 -2.60 14.05
N GLN A 169 13.35 -2.18 13.34
CA GLN A 169 12.39 -3.04 12.64
C GLN A 169 12.61 -2.96 11.13
N ASP A 170 13.84 -3.20 10.67
CA ASP A 170 14.32 -2.91 9.32
C ASP A 170 14.18 -4.07 8.33
N TYR A 171 13.64 -5.22 8.75
CA TYR A 171 13.55 -6.36 7.85
C TYR A 171 12.26 -6.34 7.01
N ILE A 172 12.37 -6.61 5.70
CA ILE A 172 11.22 -6.91 4.82
C ILE A 172 11.40 -8.30 4.21
N GLY A 173 10.53 -9.23 4.58
CA GLY A 173 10.47 -10.57 3.98
C GLY A 173 9.47 -10.63 2.84
N ILE A 174 9.92 -10.95 1.63
CA ILE A 174 9.08 -11.05 0.45
C ILE A 174 8.94 -12.52 0.05
N ALA A 175 7.72 -13.08 0.07
CA ALA A 175 7.48 -14.45 -0.34
C ALA A 175 6.68 -14.54 -1.64
N LEU A 176 7.24 -15.28 -2.59
CA LEU A 176 6.67 -15.52 -3.91
C LEU A 176 6.58 -17.02 -4.13
N TRP A 177 5.40 -17.52 -4.47
CA TRP A 177 5.23 -18.96 -4.70
C TRP A 177 4.19 -19.28 -5.77
N ASN A 178 4.33 -20.47 -6.34
CA ASN A 178 3.26 -21.07 -7.12
C ASN A 178 2.41 -21.97 -6.23
N TYR A 179 1.16 -21.56 -5.95
CA TYR A 179 0.26 -22.34 -5.07
C TYR A 179 -0.13 -23.71 -5.65
N GLU A 180 0.09 -23.94 -6.95
CA GLU A 180 -0.24 -25.19 -7.63
C GLU A 180 0.85 -26.26 -7.46
N THR A 181 2.10 -25.85 -7.25
CA THR A 181 3.26 -26.74 -7.23
C THR A 181 4.05 -26.72 -5.93
N VAL A 182 3.89 -25.68 -5.11
CA VAL A 182 4.72 -25.50 -3.91
C VAL A 182 4.47 -26.59 -2.87
N ASP A 183 5.55 -27.03 -2.22
CA ASP A 183 5.47 -27.67 -0.91
C ASP A 183 5.19 -26.60 0.15
N ILE A 184 3.91 -26.45 0.49
CA ILE A 184 3.45 -25.40 1.42
C ILE A 184 4.03 -25.56 2.83
N GLN A 185 4.38 -26.79 3.24
CA GLN A 185 5.02 -27.04 4.54
C GLN A 185 6.43 -26.47 4.52
N ALA A 186 7.22 -26.77 3.47
CA ALA A 186 8.57 -26.26 3.32
C ALA A 186 8.59 -24.72 3.22
N LEU A 187 7.67 -24.13 2.46
CA LEU A 187 7.53 -22.67 2.40
C LEU A 187 7.19 -22.07 3.78
N ALA A 188 6.30 -22.70 4.55
CA ALA A 188 5.94 -22.22 5.88
C ALA A 188 7.09 -22.32 6.88
N GLU A 189 7.88 -23.38 6.83
CA GLU A 189 9.10 -23.55 7.64
C GLU A 189 10.09 -22.41 7.40
N GLU A 190 10.39 -22.10 6.13
CA GLU A 190 11.26 -20.99 5.74
C GLU A 190 10.67 -19.64 6.17
N PHE A 191 9.36 -19.45 6.00
CA PHE A 191 8.66 -18.24 6.45
C PHE A 191 8.83 -17.97 7.94
N CYS A 192 8.75 -19.04 8.74
CA CYS A 192 8.83 -18.96 10.18
C CYS A 192 10.21 -18.55 10.69
N LEU A 193 11.27 -18.77 9.91
CA LEU A 193 12.63 -18.42 10.32
C LEU A 193 12.85 -16.91 10.41
N PHE A 194 12.13 -16.09 9.62
CA PHE A 194 12.27 -14.64 9.66
C PHE A 194 11.03 -13.91 10.21
N ARG A 195 9.83 -14.52 10.19
CA ARG A 195 8.60 -13.77 10.48
C ARG A 195 8.24 -13.64 11.96
N TYR A 196 8.73 -14.51 12.85
CA TYR A 196 8.27 -14.57 14.25
C TYR A 196 9.41 -14.64 15.27
N ASP A 197 10.53 -14.02 14.94
CA ASP A 197 11.77 -13.95 15.72
C ASP A 197 11.60 -13.43 17.16
N LEU A 198 10.57 -12.62 17.41
CA LEU A 198 10.23 -12.03 18.72
C LEU A 198 9.10 -12.76 19.46
N SER A 199 8.44 -13.73 18.83
CA SER A 199 7.28 -14.39 19.44
C SER A 199 7.70 -15.49 20.44
N ASN A 200 6.86 -15.73 21.45
CA ASN A 200 7.01 -16.91 22.33
C ASN A 200 6.46 -18.21 21.71
N GLN A 201 6.04 -18.19 20.45
CA GLN A 201 5.46 -19.35 19.79
C GLN A 201 6.53 -20.38 19.49
N THR A 202 6.15 -21.66 19.56
CA THR A 202 6.98 -22.76 19.07
C THR A 202 7.05 -22.73 17.54
N HIS A 203 8.10 -23.30 16.97
CA HIS A 203 8.25 -23.37 15.51
C HIS A 203 7.06 -24.10 14.84
N GLY A 204 6.51 -25.14 15.48
CA GLY A 204 5.30 -25.84 14.99
C GLY A 204 4.03 -24.97 14.99
N GLU A 205 3.83 -24.13 16.01
CA GLU A 205 2.70 -23.19 16.06
C GLU A 205 2.82 -22.11 14.99
N CYS A 206 4.05 -21.63 14.73
CA CYS A 206 4.31 -20.71 13.63
C CYS A 206 3.97 -21.35 12.28
N ILE A 207 4.45 -22.58 12.02
CA ILE A 207 4.21 -23.27 10.75
C ILE A 207 2.71 -23.43 10.51
N ALA A 208 1.96 -23.90 11.52
CA ALA A 208 0.51 -24.04 11.41
C ALA A 208 -0.18 -22.71 11.09
N THR A 209 0.28 -21.61 11.69
CA THR A 209 -0.24 -20.26 11.43
C THR A 209 0.06 -19.81 10.00
N ILE A 210 1.31 -19.98 9.54
CA ILE A 210 1.73 -19.57 8.20
C ILE A 210 1.06 -20.43 7.12
N MET A 211 0.97 -21.75 7.29
CA MET A 211 0.28 -22.61 6.33
C MET A 211 -1.16 -22.16 6.12
N ASN A 212 -1.91 -21.87 7.19
CA ASN A 212 -3.28 -21.36 7.07
C ASN A 212 -3.35 -20.04 6.27
N ARG A 213 -2.32 -19.20 6.38
CA ARG A 213 -2.23 -17.93 5.65
C ARG A 213 -1.88 -18.12 4.19
N LEU A 214 -0.95 -19.01 3.87
CA LEU A 214 -0.49 -19.30 2.51
C LEU A 214 -1.53 -20.13 1.73
N ASP A 215 -2.24 -21.03 2.42
CA ASP A 215 -3.26 -21.91 1.82
C ASP A 215 -4.62 -21.24 1.64
N HIS A 216 -4.77 -20.02 2.17
CA HIS A 216 -6.03 -19.30 2.21
C HIS A 216 -6.64 -19.15 0.80
N PRO A 217 -7.96 -19.33 0.60
CA PRO A 217 -8.59 -19.26 -0.73
C PRO A 217 -8.33 -17.96 -1.48
N ARG A 218 -8.17 -16.84 -0.77
CA ARG A 218 -7.80 -15.54 -1.36
C ARG A 218 -6.40 -15.53 -2.01
N MET A 219 -5.51 -16.44 -1.63
CA MET A 219 -4.20 -16.61 -2.28
C MET A 219 -4.25 -17.58 -3.45
N LYS A 220 -5.38 -18.27 -3.68
CA LYS A 220 -5.56 -19.30 -4.71
C LYS A 220 -6.63 -18.92 -5.73
N THR A 221 -6.59 -17.68 -6.20
CA THR A 221 -7.53 -17.20 -7.23
C THR A 221 -6.94 -17.40 -8.62
N SER A 222 -7.78 -17.43 -9.65
CA SER A 222 -7.33 -17.47 -11.05
C SER A 222 -6.46 -16.27 -11.46
N ASN A 223 -6.45 -15.21 -10.65
CA ASN A 223 -5.65 -14.00 -10.85
C ASN A 223 -4.43 -13.93 -9.90
N GLY A 224 -4.25 -14.92 -9.02
CA GLY A 224 -3.33 -14.86 -7.90
C GLY A 224 -3.74 -13.79 -6.89
N ALA A 225 -2.83 -13.46 -5.97
CA ALA A 225 -3.02 -12.34 -5.05
C ALA A 225 -1.67 -11.75 -4.62
N ALA A 226 -1.72 -10.53 -4.10
CA ALA A 226 -0.64 -9.92 -3.34
C ALA A 226 -1.20 -9.32 -2.06
N ARG A 227 -0.36 -9.20 -1.02
CA ARG A 227 -0.66 -8.46 0.21
C ARG A 227 0.62 -8.10 0.95
N ALA A 228 0.59 -7.02 1.69
CA ALA A 228 1.59 -6.67 2.69
C ALA A 228 1.07 -6.83 4.11
N SER A 229 1.98 -6.93 5.07
CA SER A 229 1.67 -6.72 6.48
C SER A 229 2.80 -5.98 7.19
N GLY A 230 2.40 -5.10 8.12
CA GLY A 230 3.33 -4.29 8.90
C GLY A 230 4.11 -5.08 9.94
N ALA A 231 5.09 -4.41 10.55
CA ALA A 231 5.76 -4.93 11.74
C ALA A 231 4.88 -4.80 12.99
N ASN A 232 5.18 -5.63 13.98
CA ASN A 232 4.54 -5.69 15.27
C ASN A 232 5.67 -5.92 16.26
N PRO A 233 6.19 -4.86 16.88
CA PRO A 233 7.37 -4.94 17.74
C PRO A 233 7.22 -5.90 18.93
N ASP A 234 5.99 -6.30 19.28
CA ASP A 234 5.73 -7.26 20.36
C ASP A 234 5.75 -8.73 19.89
N VAL A 235 5.76 -8.98 18.57
CA VAL A 235 5.61 -10.33 17.98
C VAL A 235 6.67 -10.64 16.92
N HIS A 236 7.18 -9.65 16.18
CA HIS A 236 8.14 -9.84 15.08
C HIS A 236 8.85 -8.57 14.60
N SER A 237 10.11 -8.71 14.16
CA SER A 237 11.04 -7.61 13.89
C SER A 237 10.92 -6.92 12.51
N GLY A 238 9.85 -7.14 11.75
CA GLY A 238 9.82 -6.64 10.38
C GLY A 238 8.48 -6.74 9.65
N PHE A 239 8.55 -6.38 8.38
CA PHE A 239 7.46 -6.29 7.42
C PHE A 239 7.45 -7.51 6.50
N GLU A 240 6.35 -7.66 5.79
CA GLU A 240 6.10 -8.83 4.97
C GLU A 240 5.36 -8.44 3.71
N ILE A 241 5.81 -8.95 2.56
CA ILE A 241 5.09 -8.89 1.30
C ILE A 241 4.92 -10.31 0.79
N GLN A 242 3.71 -10.64 0.32
CA GLN A 242 3.40 -11.95 -0.21
C GLN A 242 2.76 -11.83 -1.58
N SER A 243 3.13 -12.70 -2.50
CA SER A 243 2.36 -12.88 -3.73
C SER A 243 2.35 -14.32 -4.22
N SER A 244 1.19 -14.74 -4.71
CA SER A 244 0.97 -16.08 -5.25
C SER A 244 0.77 -16.04 -6.77
N TYR A 245 1.18 -17.12 -7.44
CA TYR A 245 0.92 -17.32 -8.87
C TYR A 245 -0.58 -17.21 -9.18
N PRO A 246 -1.01 -16.75 -10.37
CA PRO A 246 -0.22 -16.09 -11.40
C PRO A 246 0.02 -14.59 -11.17
N ARG A 247 -0.22 -14.02 -9.98
CA ARG A 247 -0.14 -12.55 -9.80
C ARG A 247 1.24 -11.99 -10.13
N TRP A 248 2.29 -12.67 -9.68
CA TRP A 248 3.69 -12.24 -9.84
C TRP A 248 4.26 -12.48 -11.25
N THR A 249 3.51 -13.08 -12.17
CA THR A 249 3.91 -13.29 -13.58
C THR A 249 3.32 -12.26 -14.54
N VAL A 250 2.54 -11.30 -14.05
CA VAL A 250 1.83 -10.33 -14.91
C VAL A 250 2.68 -9.11 -15.15
N PHE A 251 3.18 -8.94 -16.37
CA PHE A 251 3.93 -7.75 -16.81
C PHE A 251 3.32 -7.16 -18.08
N ILE A 252 3.35 -5.83 -18.18
CA ILE A 252 2.87 -5.13 -19.38
C ILE A 252 3.73 -5.52 -20.59
N GLY A 253 3.09 -5.66 -21.76
CA GLY A 253 3.76 -6.10 -22.99
C GLY A 253 4.05 -7.61 -23.08
N GLU A 254 4.01 -8.34 -21.95
CA GLU A 254 4.20 -9.79 -21.90
C GLU A 254 2.87 -10.55 -21.72
N THR A 255 1.85 -9.88 -21.18
CA THR A 255 0.51 -10.43 -20.99
C THR A 255 -0.56 -9.54 -21.63
N THR A 256 -1.78 -10.06 -21.77
CA THR A 256 -2.95 -9.30 -22.24
C THR A 256 -3.66 -8.52 -21.13
N GLN A 257 -3.08 -8.51 -19.93
CA GLN A 257 -3.65 -7.78 -18.80
C GLN A 257 -3.40 -6.26 -18.96
N PRO A 258 -4.30 -5.41 -18.44
CA PRO A 258 -4.12 -3.96 -18.53
C PRO A 258 -2.89 -3.49 -17.74
N ALA A 259 -2.30 -2.37 -18.15
CA ALA A 259 -1.10 -1.76 -17.55
C ALA A 259 -1.13 -1.69 -16.02
N ARG A 260 -2.29 -1.31 -15.44
CA ARG A 260 -2.53 -1.27 -13.99
C ARG A 260 -2.30 -2.60 -13.24
N ARG A 261 -2.18 -3.72 -13.96
CA ARG A 261 -1.91 -5.05 -13.40
C ARG A 261 -0.44 -5.47 -13.52
N ASP A 262 0.44 -4.64 -14.08
CA ASP A 262 1.87 -4.91 -14.05
C ASP A 262 2.34 -5.18 -12.61
N PHE A 263 3.05 -6.27 -12.40
CA PHE A 263 3.43 -6.72 -11.07
C PHE A 263 4.48 -5.83 -10.43
N ARG A 264 5.26 -5.09 -11.21
CA ARG A 264 6.19 -4.08 -10.67
C ARG A 264 5.44 -3.01 -9.91
N LEU A 265 4.29 -2.55 -10.43
CA LEU A 265 3.41 -1.61 -9.73
C LEU A 265 2.89 -2.20 -8.42
N THR A 266 2.45 -3.46 -8.43
CA THR A 266 2.03 -4.13 -7.19
C THR A 266 3.18 -4.25 -6.20
N MET A 267 4.39 -4.58 -6.64
CA MET A 267 5.53 -4.65 -5.73
C MET A 267 5.82 -3.29 -5.08
N VAL A 268 5.77 -2.20 -5.85
CA VAL A 268 5.93 -0.84 -5.31
C VAL A 268 4.78 -0.47 -4.36
N HIS A 269 3.54 -0.83 -4.69
CA HIS A 269 2.36 -0.63 -3.84
C HIS A 269 2.54 -1.31 -2.47
N GLU A 270 2.88 -2.60 -2.47
CA GLU A 270 3.06 -3.37 -1.23
C GLU A 270 4.31 -2.91 -0.44
N TYR A 271 5.36 -2.48 -1.13
CA TYR A 271 6.50 -1.80 -0.50
C TYR A 271 6.09 -0.49 0.15
N PHE A 272 5.23 0.31 -0.50
CA PHE A 272 4.76 1.57 0.06
C PHE A 272 3.96 1.37 1.36
N HIS A 273 3.27 0.25 1.53
CA HIS A 273 2.69 -0.10 2.84
C HIS A 273 3.74 -0.34 3.94
N SER A 274 4.94 -0.80 3.57
CA SER A 274 6.07 -0.90 4.51
C SER A 274 6.64 0.49 4.84
N TYR A 275 6.73 1.38 3.83
CA TYR A 275 7.07 2.80 4.03
C TYR A 275 6.07 3.49 4.97
N GLN A 276 4.76 3.42 4.69
CA GLN A 276 3.70 3.92 5.56
C GLN A 276 3.84 3.34 6.98
N GLY A 277 4.00 2.02 7.07
CA GLY A 277 4.12 1.33 8.34
C GLY A 277 5.32 1.76 9.17
N ALA A 278 6.45 2.12 8.56
CA ALA A 278 7.62 2.66 9.25
C ALA A 278 7.29 3.94 10.04
N HIS A 279 6.44 4.81 9.48
CA HIS A 279 6.08 6.10 10.07
C HIS A 279 5.11 6.00 11.25
N TYR A 280 4.55 4.81 11.51
CA TYR A 280 3.66 4.56 12.65
C TYR A 280 3.94 3.24 13.39
N LEU A 281 5.21 2.80 13.38
CA LEU A 281 5.68 1.65 14.14
C LEU A 281 5.50 1.84 15.66
N GLU A 282 5.86 3.03 16.15
CA GLU A 282 5.52 3.43 17.49
C GLU A 282 4.08 3.96 17.53
N ARG A 283 3.42 3.84 18.68
CA ARG A 283 1.99 4.16 18.83
C ARG A 283 1.73 5.59 18.34
N LEU A 284 0.90 5.72 17.31
CA LEU A 284 0.39 7.00 16.82
C LEU A 284 -0.11 7.86 17.98
N VAL A 285 0.13 9.18 17.89
CA VAL A 285 -0.34 10.15 18.90
C VAL A 285 -1.87 10.05 19.08
N SER A 286 -2.60 9.90 17.97
CA SER A 286 -4.06 9.71 17.93
C SER A 286 -4.51 8.31 18.39
N GLY A 287 -3.65 7.29 18.25
CA GLY A 287 -4.06 5.88 18.29
C GLY A 287 -4.93 5.43 17.11
N GLU A 288 -5.26 6.32 16.17
CA GLU A 288 -6.10 6.09 14.99
C GLU A 288 -5.28 6.22 13.71
N ARG A 289 -5.41 5.24 12.82
CA ARG A 289 -4.73 5.24 11.52
C ARG A 289 -5.48 6.11 10.51
N PRO A 290 -4.78 6.63 9.48
CA PRO A 290 -5.44 7.25 8.34
C PRO A 290 -6.53 6.34 7.74
N PRO A 291 -7.56 6.91 7.10
CA PRO A 291 -8.65 6.13 6.53
C PRO A 291 -8.16 5.24 5.38
N LEU A 292 -8.90 4.16 5.10
CA LEU A 292 -8.48 3.14 4.14
C LEU A 292 -8.25 3.70 2.74
N TRP A 293 -9.07 4.67 2.30
CA TRP A 293 -8.87 5.33 1.01
C TRP A 293 -7.53 6.05 0.92
N LEU A 294 -7.04 6.64 2.01
CA LEU A 294 -5.77 7.34 2.03
C LEU A 294 -4.61 6.35 2.07
N ILE A 295 -4.74 5.25 2.82
CA ILE A 295 -3.72 4.19 2.88
C ILE A 295 -3.56 3.49 1.53
N GLU A 296 -4.64 2.96 0.97
CA GLU A 296 -4.59 2.20 -0.30
C GLU A 296 -4.46 3.12 -1.51
N GLY A 297 -5.09 4.30 -1.47
CA GLY A 297 -5.02 5.31 -2.52
C GLY A 297 -3.62 5.86 -2.69
N SER A 298 -2.94 6.22 -1.60
CA SER A 298 -1.55 6.70 -1.67
C SER A 298 -0.56 5.61 -2.06
N ALA A 299 -0.76 4.36 -1.63
CA ALA A 299 0.04 3.24 -2.11
C ALA A 299 -0.14 2.99 -3.62
N THR A 300 -1.37 3.14 -4.12
CA THR A 300 -1.66 3.05 -5.56
C THR A 300 -1.00 4.22 -6.31
N TYR A 301 -1.15 5.44 -5.79
CA TYR A 301 -0.54 6.66 -6.35
C TYR A 301 0.98 6.56 -6.41
N ALA A 302 1.61 6.13 -5.31
CA ALA A 302 3.05 5.87 -5.25
C ALA A 302 3.52 4.90 -6.33
N SER A 303 2.78 3.80 -6.52
CA SER A 303 3.12 2.84 -7.58
C SER A 303 3.04 3.44 -8.98
N TYR A 304 2.13 4.37 -9.22
CA TYR A 304 1.94 4.99 -10.54
C TYR A 304 2.98 6.06 -10.83
N ILE A 305 3.36 6.86 -9.83
CA ILE A 305 4.48 7.81 -9.94
C ILE A 305 5.76 7.03 -10.28
N VAL A 306 6.10 6.03 -9.46
CA VAL A 306 7.30 5.22 -9.67
C VAL A 306 7.27 4.49 -11.02
N GLY A 307 6.12 3.92 -11.39
CA GLY A 307 5.97 3.23 -12.66
C GLY A 307 6.10 4.15 -13.87
N THR A 308 5.68 5.41 -13.75
CA THR A 308 5.84 6.42 -14.79
C THR A 308 7.31 6.83 -14.90
N ASP A 309 7.97 7.13 -13.78
CA ASP A 309 9.39 7.52 -13.76
C ASP A 309 10.32 6.40 -14.25
N ALA A 310 9.96 5.15 -13.98
CA ALA A 310 10.66 3.98 -14.48
C ALA A 310 10.32 3.63 -15.95
N GLY A 311 9.36 4.33 -16.56
CA GLY A 311 8.93 4.10 -17.95
C GLY A 311 8.19 2.78 -18.17
N TRP A 312 7.56 2.22 -17.13
CA TRP A 312 6.78 0.98 -17.22
C TRP A 312 5.36 1.21 -17.71
N ILE A 313 4.80 2.39 -17.43
CA ILE A 313 3.42 2.76 -17.73
C ILE A 313 3.35 4.20 -18.22
N ASP A 314 2.29 4.49 -18.97
CA ASP A 314 1.90 5.85 -19.31
C ASP A 314 0.96 6.40 -18.22
N TRP A 315 1.33 7.53 -17.61
CA TRP A 315 0.60 8.17 -16.51
C TRP A 315 -0.85 8.49 -16.87
N GLU A 316 -1.06 9.12 -18.02
CA GLU A 316 -2.38 9.54 -18.47
C GLU A 316 -3.25 8.31 -18.73
N GLU A 317 -2.73 7.32 -19.45
CA GLU A 317 -3.45 6.07 -19.75
C GLU A 317 -3.94 5.36 -18.48
N VAL A 318 -3.07 5.20 -17.47
CA VAL A 318 -3.45 4.47 -16.25
C VAL A 318 -4.41 5.24 -15.34
N MET A 319 -4.27 6.57 -15.26
CA MET A 319 -5.16 7.43 -14.47
C MET A 319 -6.56 7.45 -15.08
N VAL A 320 -6.64 7.60 -16.40
CA VAL A 320 -7.90 7.55 -17.17
C VAL A 320 -8.54 6.17 -17.05
N SER A 321 -7.75 5.09 -17.13
CA SER A 321 -8.26 3.74 -16.90
C SER A 321 -8.88 3.56 -15.51
N GLN A 322 -8.37 4.23 -14.47
CA GLN A 322 -9.03 4.22 -13.16
C GLN A 322 -10.30 5.06 -13.13
N LEU A 323 -10.32 6.22 -13.81
CA LEU A 323 -11.51 7.06 -13.91
C LEU A 323 -12.66 6.33 -14.63
N ASP A 324 -12.38 5.60 -15.70
CA ASP A 324 -13.37 4.81 -16.42
C ASP A 324 -14.01 3.74 -15.52
N ARG A 325 -13.24 3.13 -14.61
CA ARG A 325 -13.79 2.21 -13.60
C ARG A 325 -14.77 2.91 -12.65
N LEU A 326 -14.50 4.17 -12.29
CA LEU A 326 -15.40 4.98 -11.47
C LEU A 326 -16.66 5.39 -12.25
N LYS A 327 -16.52 5.75 -13.52
CA LYS A 327 -17.65 6.03 -14.43
C LYS A 327 -18.58 4.82 -14.57
N ASP A 328 -18.02 3.63 -14.80
CA ASP A 328 -18.79 2.38 -14.87
C ASP A 328 -19.48 2.08 -13.54
N ALA A 329 -18.79 2.28 -12.42
CA ALA A 329 -19.33 2.07 -11.08
C ALA A 329 -20.51 2.99 -10.76
N ARG A 330 -20.50 4.23 -11.24
CA ARG A 330 -21.56 5.23 -10.99
C ARG A 330 -22.95 4.74 -11.41
N GLN A 331 -23.03 3.84 -12.39
CA GLN A 331 -24.30 3.23 -12.82
C GLN A 331 -24.96 2.39 -11.72
N ASN A 332 -24.15 1.74 -10.87
CA ASN A 332 -24.62 0.88 -9.79
C ASN A 332 -24.55 1.56 -8.42
N TYR A 333 -23.69 2.58 -8.27
CA TYR A 333 -23.50 3.34 -7.03
C TYR A 333 -23.70 4.85 -7.32
N PRO A 334 -24.95 5.30 -7.55
CA PRO A 334 -25.24 6.68 -7.95
C PRO A 334 -24.97 7.71 -6.86
N ASP A 335 -24.80 7.28 -5.61
CA ASP A 335 -24.48 8.13 -4.46
C ASP A 335 -23.01 7.96 -4.01
N MET A 336 -22.16 7.32 -4.83
CA MET A 336 -20.75 7.14 -4.49
C MET A 336 -20.04 8.48 -4.31
N ALA A 337 -19.31 8.59 -3.22
CA ALA A 337 -18.54 9.75 -2.79
C ALA A 337 -17.44 9.28 -1.84
N LEU A 338 -16.38 10.07 -1.69
CA LEU A 338 -15.26 9.71 -0.82
C LEU A 338 -15.63 9.87 0.64
N GLY A 339 -16.27 11.00 0.98
CA GLY A 339 -16.65 11.36 2.36
C GLY A 339 -17.93 10.68 2.87
N ASN A 340 -18.69 10.03 1.99
CA ASN A 340 -19.87 9.24 2.35
C ASN A 340 -19.56 7.75 2.18
N GLU A 341 -19.50 7.00 3.29
CA GLU A 341 -19.21 5.57 3.26
C GLU A 341 -20.47 4.67 3.18
N ASP A 342 -21.69 5.24 3.17
CA ASP A 342 -22.95 4.46 3.19
C ASP A 342 -23.12 3.54 1.98
N TRP A 343 -22.49 3.88 0.85
CA TRP A 343 -22.52 3.07 -0.37
C TRP A 343 -21.54 1.88 -0.34
N ILE A 344 -20.63 1.82 0.65
CA ILE A 344 -19.63 0.76 0.78
C ILE A 344 -20.26 -0.45 1.49
N ASN A 345 -20.95 -1.28 0.72
CA ASN A 345 -21.75 -2.40 1.24
C ASN A 345 -21.29 -3.78 0.76
N ASP A 346 -20.30 -3.84 -0.13
CA ASP A 346 -19.75 -5.08 -0.67
C ASP A 346 -18.23 -4.97 -0.95
N GLY A 347 -17.63 -6.06 -1.44
CA GLY A 347 -16.21 -6.09 -1.77
C GLY A 347 -15.83 -5.22 -2.97
N LEU A 348 -16.75 -4.97 -3.90
CA LEU A 348 -16.49 -4.20 -5.11
C LEU A 348 -16.49 -2.70 -4.81
N SER A 349 -17.54 -2.20 -4.17
CA SER A 349 -17.67 -0.83 -3.65
C SER A 349 -16.49 -0.46 -2.74
N LYS A 350 -16.10 -1.36 -1.82
CA LYS A 350 -14.89 -1.18 -1.01
C LYS A 350 -13.63 -1.07 -1.88
N SER A 351 -13.45 -1.95 -2.87
CA SER A 351 -12.29 -1.89 -3.77
C SER A 351 -12.29 -0.61 -4.60
N LEU A 352 -13.45 -0.12 -5.04
CA LEU A 352 -13.58 1.12 -5.81
C LEU A 352 -13.26 2.35 -4.97
N HIS A 353 -13.75 2.40 -3.73
CA HIS A 353 -13.46 3.47 -2.78
C HIS A 353 -11.96 3.53 -2.44
N SER A 354 -11.37 2.37 -2.10
CA SER A 354 -10.00 2.34 -1.59
C SER A 354 -8.93 2.52 -2.66
N TYR A 355 -9.14 2.00 -3.88
CA TYR A 355 -8.10 2.00 -4.92
C TYR A 355 -8.29 3.09 -5.98
N PRO A 356 -9.25 3.02 -6.93
CA PRO A 356 -9.37 4.06 -7.95
C PRO A 356 -9.83 5.41 -7.37
N MET A 357 -10.82 5.44 -6.46
CA MET A 357 -11.26 6.70 -5.87
C MET A 357 -10.19 7.27 -4.92
N GLY A 358 -9.58 6.43 -4.07
CA GLY A 358 -8.46 6.82 -3.22
C GLY A 358 -7.22 7.31 -4.00
N LEU A 359 -6.92 6.71 -5.16
CA LEU A 359 -5.86 7.18 -6.07
C LEU A 359 -6.15 8.60 -6.55
N TRP A 360 -7.35 8.83 -7.08
CA TRP A 360 -7.76 10.14 -7.58
C TRP A 360 -7.83 11.19 -6.45
N ALA A 361 -8.25 10.78 -5.24
CA ALA A 361 -8.23 11.63 -4.06
C ALA A 361 -6.80 12.02 -3.67
N THR A 362 -5.87 11.06 -3.67
CA THR A 362 -4.45 11.35 -3.39
C THR A 362 -3.87 12.29 -4.45
N ALA A 363 -4.17 12.06 -5.73
CA ALA A 363 -3.77 12.93 -6.82
C ALA A 363 -4.32 14.36 -6.65
N PHE A 364 -5.58 14.50 -6.25
CA PHE A 364 -6.22 15.79 -5.99
C PHE A 364 -5.62 16.49 -4.76
N ALA A 365 -5.31 15.76 -3.68
CA ALA A 365 -4.59 16.31 -2.53
C ALA A 365 -3.21 16.85 -2.94
N ALA A 366 -2.50 16.12 -3.82
CA ALA A 366 -1.23 16.55 -4.38
C ALA A 366 -1.38 17.80 -5.27
N SER A 367 -2.50 17.98 -5.99
CA SER A 367 -2.73 19.16 -6.83
C SER A 367 -3.08 20.42 -6.03
N ILE A 368 -3.69 20.26 -4.85
CA ILE A 368 -3.91 21.38 -3.90
C ILE A 368 -2.58 21.81 -3.27
N SER A 369 -1.73 20.82 -2.96
CA SER A 369 -0.45 21.00 -2.28
C SER A 369 0.72 20.70 -3.22
N LYS A 370 1.46 19.61 -2.98
CA LYS A 370 2.47 19.03 -3.89
C LYS A 370 2.53 17.51 -3.68
N ASN A 371 3.15 16.79 -4.62
CA ASN A 371 3.42 15.36 -4.46
C ASN A 371 4.20 15.06 -3.17
N GLU A 372 5.25 15.84 -2.89
CA GLU A 372 6.12 15.62 -1.72
C GLU A 372 5.37 15.79 -0.39
N THR A 373 4.45 16.75 -0.30
CA THR A 373 3.77 17.07 0.96
C THR A 373 2.79 15.97 1.38
N ILE A 374 1.99 15.42 0.45
CA ILE A 374 1.06 14.33 0.78
C ILE A 374 1.73 12.95 0.80
N MET A 375 2.79 12.75 0.02
CA MET A 375 3.45 11.45 -0.10
C MET A 375 4.62 11.23 0.85
N LYS A 376 5.18 12.29 1.45
CA LYS A 376 6.29 12.21 2.41
C LYS A 376 6.01 13.00 3.69
N ASP A 377 5.86 14.32 3.58
CA ASP A 377 5.75 15.19 4.78
C ASP A 377 4.57 14.82 5.67
N PHE A 378 3.42 14.48 5.07
CA PHE A 378 2.24 13.98 5.78
C PHE A 378 2.56 12.75 6.65
N TRP A 379 3.28 11.77 6.11
CA TRP A 379 3.61 10.53 6.84
C TRP A 379 4.62 10.82 7.95
N ASP A 380 5.58 11.71 7.71
CA ASP A 380 6.54 12.19 8.70
C ASP A 380 5.90 12.93 9.87
N ASP A 381 4.80 13.64 9.63
CA ASP A 381 4.07 14.44 10.63
C ASP A 381 3.23 13.56 11.58
N LEU A 382 2.83 12.34 11.16
CA LEU A 382 1.99 11.41 11.95
C LEU A 382 2.61 10.99 13.29
N LYS A 383 3.93 11.10 13.44
CA LYS A 383 4.61 10.81 14.73
C LYS A 383 4.32 11.86 15.80
N ASN A 384 3.89 13.06 15.38
CA ASN A 384 3.72 14.22 16.26
C ASN A 384 2.26 14.71 16.33
N HIS A 385 1.46 14.41 15.31
CA HIS A 385 0.12 14.98 15.13
C HIS A 385 -0.91 13.89 14.79
N GLU A 386 -2.19 14.20 15.02
CA GLU A 386 -3.29 13.36 14.55
C GLU A 386 -3.35 13.38 13.01
N TRP A 387 -3.98 12.37 12.39
CA TRP A 387 -3.91 12.26 10.93
C TRP A 387 -4.69 13.39 10.24
N GLU A 388 -5.81 13.87 10.79
CA GLU A 388 -6.54 15.02 10.25
C GLU A 388 -5.73 16.31 10.38
N GLU A 389 -5.05 16.50 11.51
CA GLU A 389 -4.17 17.65 11.72
C GLU A 389 -2.98 17.60 10.76
N SER A 390 -2.36 16.44 10.60
CA SER A 390 -1.27 16.20 9.65
C SER A 390 -1.75 16.45 8.21
N PHE A 391 -2.97 16.03 7.88
CA PHE A 391 -3.57 16.27 6.58
C PHE A 391 -3.77 17.77 6.34
N LEU A 392 -4.35 18.49 7.30
CA LEU A 392 -4.51 19.94 7.22
C LEU A 392 -3.16 20.67 7.05
N ARG A 393 -2.14 20.28 7.81
CA ARG A 393 -0.81 20.91 7.79
C ARG A 393 -0.09 20.73 6.47
N ASN A 394 -0.26 19.58 5.81
CA ASN A 394 0.49 19.21 4.61
C ASN A 394 -0.30 19.40 3.31
N VAL A 395 -1.63 19.26 3.34
CA VAL A 395 -2.51 19.50 2.18
C VAL A 395 -3.03 20.94 2.16
N GLY A 396 -3.19 21.58 3.33
CA GLY A 396 -3.59 22.98 3.46
C GLY A 396 -5.10 23.21 3.57
N VAL A 397 -5.91 22.15 3.60
CA VAL A 397 -7.37 22.18 3.81
C VAL A 397 -7.78 21.12 4.83
N SER A 398 -8.88 21.35 5.54
CA SER A 398 -9.41 20.33 6.46
C SER A 398 -9.94 19.11 5.69
N THR A 399 -10.08 17.97 6.36
CA THR A 399 -10.61 16.75 5.73
C THR A 399 -12.06 16.90 5.28
N GLU A 400 -12.89 17.66 6.01
CA GLU A 400 -14.28 17.98 5.64
C GLU A 400 -14.36 18.85 4.38
N GLU A 401 -13.53 19.90 4.30
CA GLU A 401 -13.41 20.73 3.09
C GLU A 401 -12.89 19.91 1.91
N PHE A 402 -11.88 19.08 2.16
CA PHE A 402 -11.28 18.22 1.14
C PHE A 402 -12.30 17.25 0.54
N TYR A 403 -13.11 16.57 1.37
CA TYR A 403 -14.15 15.65 0.88
C TYR A 403 -15.15 16.37 -0.02
N SER A 404 -15.62 17.55 0.40
CA SER A 404 -16.55 18.36 -0.38
C SER A 404 -15.96 18.76 -1.74
N MET A 405 -14.73 19.29 -1.74
CA MET A 405 -14.02 19.71 -2.96
C MET A 405 -13.74 18.53 -3.90
N PHE A 406 -13.31 17.40 -3.34
CA PHE A 406 -12.98 16.21 -4.14
C PHE A 406 -14.24 15.58 -4.75
N ASP A 407 -15.34 15.50 -4.00
CA ASP A 407 -16.58 14.91 -4.52
C ASP A 407 -17.16 15.76 -5.66
N GLU A 408 -17.11 17.09 -5.56
CA GLU A 408 -17.45 18.00 -6.66
C GLU A 408 -16.54 17.77 -7.88
N PHE A 409 -15.23 17.78 -7.67
CA PHE A 409 -14.24 17.53 -8.72
C PHE A 409 -14.45 16.18 -9.40
N LEU A 410 -14.67 15.11 -8.63
CA LEU A 410 -14.83 13.76 -9.15
C LEU A 410 -16.11 13.64 -9.97
N ILE A 411 -17.22 14.25 -9.54
CA ILE A 411 -18.46 14.30 -10.31
C ILE A 411 -18.21 14.97 -11.66
N GLU A 412 -17.52 16.12 -11.68
CA GLU A 412 -17.15 16.79 -12.93
C GLU A 412 -16.33 15.86 -13.84
N GLN A 413 -15.32 15.15 -13.32
CA GLN A 413 -14.51 14.23 -14.13
C GLN A 413 -15.32 13.04 -14.68
N ILE A 414 -16.26 12.53 -13.90
CA ILE A 414 -17.14 11.42 -14.31
C ILE A 414 -18.10 11.88 -15.41
N GLU A 415 -18.68 13.07 -15.27
CA GLU A 415 -19.66 13.62 -16.22
C GLU A 415 -19.04 14.17 -17.49
N ALA A 416 -17.80 14.65 -17.43
CA ALA A 416 -17.21 15.42 -18.52
C ALA A 416 -16.78 14.57 -19.75
N GLY A 417 -16.96 13.25 -19.76
CA GLY A 417 -16.65 12.43 -20.95
C GLY A 417 -17.63 11.30 -21.21
N VAL A 418 -18.05 11.15 -22.46
CA VAL A 418 -18.72 9.94 -22.94
C VAL A 418 -17.66 8.85 -23.17
N PRO A 419 -17.87 7.60 -22.74
CA PRO A 419 -16.93 6.52 -23.04
C PRO A 419 -16.61 6.45 -24.54
N GLY A 420 -15.33 6.63 -24.89
CA GLY A 420 -14.83 6.62 -26.27
C GLY A 420 -14.60 8.00 -26.92
N GLU A 421 -14.88 9.10 -26.22
CA GLU A 421 -14.56 10.47 -26.67
C GLU A 421 -13.27 10.99 -26.02
N PRO A 422 -12.58 12.00 -26.62
CA PRO A 422 -11.43 12.66 -26.02
C PRO A 422 -11.74 13.24 -24.64
N LEU A 423 -10.75 13.23 -23.75
CA LEU A 423 -10.87 13.79 -22.41
C LEU A 423 -11.15 15.30 -22.47
N PRO A 424 -11.92 15.82 -21.49
CA PRO A 424 -12.00 17.26 -21.25
C PRO A 424 -10.61 17.86 -21.08
N GLN A 425 -10.41 19.05 -21.63
CA GLN A 425 -9.17 19.80 -21.44
C GLN A 425 -8.87 20.03 -19.95
N THR A 426 -9.89 20.19 -19.11
CA THR A 426 -9.74 20.33 -17.65
C THR A 426 -9.14 19.08 -17.00
N THR A 427 -9.52 17.89 -17.46
CA THR A 427 -8.93 16.62 -17.02
C THR A 427 -7.49 16.49 -17.49
N VAL A 428 -7.21 16.86 -18.74
CA VAL A 428 -5.85 16.84 -19.32
C VAL A 428 -4.94 17.80 -18.55
N ASP A 429 -5.36 19.05 -18.35
CA ASP A 429 -4.61 20.08 -17.63
C ASP A 429 -4.31 19.64 -16.18
N PHE A 430 -5.28 19.00 -15.51
CA PHE A 430 -5.09 18.41 -14.19
C PHE A 430 -4.03 17.31 -14.20
N LEU A 431 -4.14 16.34 -15.10
CA LEU A 431 -3.17 15.23 -15.19
C LEU A 431 -1.78 15.73 -15.56
N GLU A 432 -1.68 16.72 -16.45
CA GLU A 432 -0.42 17.37 -16.79
C GLU A 432 0.21 18.10 -15.58
N SER A 433 -0.59 18.72 -14.73
CA SER A 433 -0.10 19.43 -13.53
C SER A 433 0.54 18.48 -12.51
N LEU A 434 0.18 17.19 -12.56
CA LEU A 434 0.66 16.15 -11.67
C LEU A 434 1.70 15.23 -12.31
N SER A 435 1.99 15.41 -13.59
CA SER A 435 2.97 14.59 -14.29
C SER A 435 4.33 14.70 -13.60
N PRO A 436 5.00 13.57 -13.31
CA PRO A 436 6.32 13.57 -12.67
C PRO A 436 7.35 14.47 -13.38
N GLU A 437 7.25 14.65 -14.69
CA GLU A 437 8.13 15.54 -15.47
C GLU A 437 8.01 17.03 -15.10
N LYS A 438 6.87 17.47 -14.54
CA LYS A 438 6.61 18.86 -14.14
C LYS A 438 6.51 19.05 -12.62
N ALA A 439 6.50 17.97 -11.84
CA ALA A 439 6.35 18.00 -10.37
C ALA A 439 7.67 18.17 -9.59
N GLY A 440 8.79 18.41 -10.28
CA GLY A 440 10.14 18.60 -9.71
C GLY A 440 10.46 20.03 -9.25
#